data_AF-A0AA36DAJ2-F1
#
_entry.id   AF-A0AA36DAJ2-F1
#
_cell.length_a   1.000
_cell.length_b   1.000
_cell.length_c   1.000
_cell.angle_alpha   90.00
_cell.angle_beta   90.00
_cell.angle_gamma   90.00
#
_symmetry.space_group_name_H-M   'P 1'
#
loop_
_entity.id
_entity.type
_entity.pdbx_description
1 polymer ?
#
loop_
_entity_poly.entity_id
_entity_poly.type
_entity_poly.pdbx_seq_one_letter_code
_entity_poly.pdbx_strand_id
1 'polypeptide(L)'
;MPTPPISFNIQDAEATIRAVKATHSQATVSPRVWNSIETSHPAIEKPICSEKYLFADFHASKFGGGVGNFMFEWISFIGIANVSSRHPALHLQNSMVEIMLKWQKSFPNIFLPITIKSMRNEVTVDIPYQGCCKYTDVGPIFSKVAADVNVFVRLVYMQSFYYFRHLGREEVRRLVAFHPNDFNLAKTQMVAAKFNLDSSHNVCVHVRRGDFVKSTLHQHSTEEFTTAAIRFGVDYARQNTNLTVAAVLLGNDLSWEKDIVKSVVGVDYAIHVAAQHKDWVPHIDWVFSQLYCDTVVLTAASSTYGWWLAYLARGSTVLYNGQFSKKDGVEKELDPVQFWPEDWRRIRQNGTEIYLDL
;
A
#
# COMPACT_ATOMS: atom_id res chain seq x y z
N MET A 1 4.26 -14.94 25.92
CA MET A 1 3.59 -13.70 26.38
C MET A 1 3.86 -12.63 25.34
N PRO A 2 2.84 -11.97 24.77
CA PRO A 2 3.06 -10.92 23.79
C PRO A 2 3.54 -9.64 24.50
N THR A 3 4.62 -9.05 24.01
CA THR A 3 5.09 -7.72 24.40
C THR A 3 4.02 -6.67 24.09
N PRO A 4 3.77 -5.71 24.99
CA PRO A 4 2.80 -4.66 24.75
C PRO A 4 3.26 -3.73 23.61
N PRO A 5 2.35 -3.11 22.86
CA PRO A 5 2.72 -2.15 21.82
C PRO A 5 3.38 -0.94 22.48
N ILE A 6 4.57 -0.59 22.00
CA ILE A 6 5.22 0.69 22.35
C ILE A 6 4.32 1.80 21.79
N SER A 7 3.58 2.46 22.67
CA SER A 7 2.79 3.64 22.31
C SER A 7 3.76 4.77 21.99
N PHE A 8 4.01 5.01 20.70
CA PHE A 8 4.68 6.22 20.27
C PHE A 8 3.71 7.39 20.47
N ASN A 9 4.01 8.24 21.44
CA ASN A 9 3.11 9.31 21.88
C ASN A 9 2.98 10.36 20.78
N ILE A 10 1.79 10.47 20.20
CA ILE A 10 1.40 11.47 19.20
C ILE A 10 1.74 12.89 19.69
N GLN A 11 1.63 13.13 21.00
CA GLN A 11 1.95 14.43 21.58
C GLN A 11 3.44 14.76 21.50
N ASP A 12 4.35 13.78 21.50
CA ASP A 12 5.79 14.04 21.53
C ASP A 12 6.31 14.46 20.14
N ALA A 13 5.77 13.87 19.07
CA ALA A 13 6.09 14.28 17.69
C ALA A 13 5.52 15.68 17.39
N GLU A 14 4.26 15.94 17.78
CA GLU A 14 3.64 17.26 17.62
C GLU A 14 4.27 18.32 18.54
N ALA A 15 4.69 17.95 19.74
CA ALA A 15 5.39 18.83 20.67
C ALA A 15 6.80 19.15 20.16
N THR A 16 7.51 18.20 19.56
CA THR A 16 8.81 18.43 18.93
C THR A 16 8.68 19.41 17.77
N ILE A 17 7.68 19.25 16.90
CA ILE A 17 7.42 20.18 15.79
C ILE A 17 6.98 21.57 16.29
N ARG A 18 6.12 21.63 17.32
CA ARG A 18 5.70 22.89 17.95
C ARG A 18 6.86 23.61 18.64
N ALA A 19 7.72 22.89 19.36
CA ALA A 19 8.89 23.43 20.04
C ALA A 19 9.90 24.00 19.03
N VAL A 20 10.10 23.34 17.89
CA VAL A 20 10.97 23.83 16.80
C VAL A 20 10.38 25.08 16.11
N LYS A 21 9.05 25.12 15.90
CA LYS A 21 8.37 26.31 15.35
C LYS A 21 8.40 27.50 16.33
N ALA A 22 8.27 27.24 17.63
CA ALA A 22 8.34 28.26 18.67
C ALA A 22 9.76 28.82 18.90
N THR A 23 10.80 28.01 18.67
CA THR A 23 12.21 28.46 18.77
C THR A 23 12.70 29.25 17.56
N HIS A 24 11.99 29.24 16.44
CA HIS A 24 12.35 30.01 15.25
C HIS A 24 11.75 31.43 15.21
N SER A 25 10.94 31.83 16.20
CA SER A 25 10.47 33.21 16.32
C SER A 25 11.45 34.13 17.05
N GLN A 26 12.57 33.61 17.56
CA GLN A 26 13.64 34.44 18.15
C GLN A 26 15.01 33.91 17.74
N ALA A 27 15.80 34.79 17.14
CA ALA A 27 17.16 34.52 16.74
C ALA A 27 18.04 34.12 17.94
N THR A 28 18.99 33.20 17.66
CA THR A 28 20.20 32.88 18.42
C THR A 28 20.04 32.33 19.85
N VAL A 29 20.33 31.03 20.04
CA VAL A 29 20.68 30.47 21.36
C VAL A 29 22.15 30.04 21.36
N SER A 30 22.83 30.40 22.45
CA SER A 30 24.28 30.44 22.65
C SER A 30 24.95 29.07 22.91
N PRO A 31 26.24 28.90 22.57
CA PRO A 31 27.01 27.64 22.72
C PRO A 31 27.14 27.08 24.15
N ARG A 32 26.75 27.83 25.19
CA ARG A 32 26.96 27.42 26.59
C ARG A 32 26.06 26.29 27.09
N VAL A 33 24.98 25.94 26.39
CA VAL A 33 24.07 24.86 26.82
C VAL A 33 24.62 23.47 26.46
N TRP A 34 25.48 23.37 25.43
CA TRP A 34 26.01 22.07 24.97
C TRP A 34 27.16 21.53 25.81
N ASN A 35 28.01 22.40 26.40
CA ASN A 35 29.20 21.98 27.15
C ASN A 35 28.94 21.32 28.53
N SER A 36 27.68 21.25 28.98
CA SER A 36 27.31 20.68 30.28
C SER A 36 27.15 19.14 30.25
N ILE A 37 27.05 18.54 29.05
CA ILE A 37 26.70 17.11 28.89
C ILE A 37 27.95 16.22 28.64
N GLU A 38 29.05 16.79 28.13
CA GLU A 38 30.22 16.00 27.70
C GLU A 38 31.24 15.65 28.80
N THR A 39 31.15 16.19 30.02
CA THR A 39 32.25 16.11 31.00
C THR A 39 32.13 15.03 32.08
N SER A 40 31.28 14.01 31.91
CA SER A 40 31.33 12.84 32.79
C SER A 40 31.41 11.52 32.00
N HIS A 41 32.54 10.80 32.21
CA HIS A 41 32.91 9.43 31.81
C HIS A 41 33.96 9.32 30.69
N PRO A 42 35.23 9.03 31.04
CA PRO A 42 36.27 8.63 30.10
C PRO A 42 36.35 7.09 29.95
N ALA A 43 36.69 6.69 28.73
CA ALA A 43 37.15 5.36 28.28
C ALA A 43 36.10 4.26 28.07
N ILE A 44 35.53 4.20 26.87
CA ILE A 44 35.15 2.95 26.18
C ILE A 44 35.49 3.09 24.68
N GLU A 45 36.07 2.02 24.14
CA GLU A 45 36.53 1.82 22.75
C GLU A 45 35.50 2.21 21.66
N LYS A 46 36.01 2.53 20.46
CA LYS A 46 35.20 2.91 19.28
C LYS A 46 34.06 1.91 19.00
N PRO A 47 32.88 2.46 18.67
CA PRO A 47 32.22 2.07 17.44
C PRO A 47 32.03 3.34 16.60
N ILE A 48 32.92 3.59 15.63
CA ILE A 48 32.56 4.48 14.52
C ILE A 48 31.66 3.66 13.59
N CYS A 49 30.41 3.50 13.98
CA CYS A 49 29.33 3.23 13.05
C CYS A 49 28.35 4.38 13.26
N SER A 50 28.69 5.56 12.73
CA SER A 50 27.68 6.61 12.65
C SER A 50 26.55 6.04 11.78
N GLU A 51 25.35 5.93 12.31
CA GLU A 51 24.19 5.45 11.55
C GLU A 51 24.08 6.20 10.22
N LYS A 52 23.67 5.49 9.17
CA LYS A 52 23.52 6.08 7.83
C LYS A 52 22.10 6.00 7.38
N TYR A 53 21.68 7.08 6.74
CA TYR A 53 20.28 7.30 6.42
C TYR A 53 20.04 7.33 4.93
N LEU A 54 18.92 6.74 4.52
CA LEU A 54 18.35 6.91 3.19
C LEU A 54 17.22 7.91 3.30
N PHE A 55 17.35 9.04 2.62
CA PHE A 55 16.33 10.04 2.46
C PHE A 55 15.61 9.87 1.13
N ALA A 56 14.33 10.20 1.08
CA ALA A 56 13.56 10.07 -0.16
C ALA A 56 12.51 11.17 -0.32
N ASP A 57 12.22 11.45 -1.59
CA ASP A 57 11.02 12.16 -2.02
C ASP A 57 10.12 11.22 -2.83
N PHE A 58 8.81 11.36 -2.63
CA PHE A 58 7.78 10.50 -3.21
C PHE A 58 7.04 11.26 -4.32
N HIS A 59 7.13 10.78 -5.56
CA HIS A 59 6.45 11.38 -6.71
C HIS A 59 4.93 11.35 -6.54
N ALA A 60 4.35 10.22 -6.11
CA ALA A 60 2.92 10.07 -5.94
C ALA A 60 2.33 11.10 -4.97
N SER A 61 3.06 11.43 -3.89
CA SER A 61 2.62 12.45 -2.95
C SER A 61 2.65 13.88 -3.50
N LYS A 62 3.60 14.19 -4.39
CA LYS A 62 3.77 15.54 -4.94
C LYS A 62 2.86 15.82 -6.14
N PHE A 63 2.56 14.79 -6.93
CA PHE A 63 1.86 14.93 -8.22
C PHE A 63 0.46 14.30 -8.22
N GLY A 64 -0.18 14.20 -7.05
CA GLY A 64 -1.61 13.84 -6.95
C GLY A 64 -1.91 12.36 -7.18
N GLY A 65 -0.94 11.46 -6.92
CA GLY A 65 -1.18 10.03 -6.90
C GLY A 65 -2.13 9.61 -5.79
N GLY A 66 -2.99 8.63 -6.07
CA GLY A 66 -3.88 8.05 -5.07
C GLY A 66 -3.13 7.27 -3.98
N VAL A 67 -3.86 6.90 -2.91
CA VAL A 67 -3.29 6.19 -1.75
C VAL A 67 -2.53 4.91 -2.12
N GLY A 68 -2.98 4.16 -3.13
CA GLY A 68 -2.27 2.95 -3.59
C GLY A 68 -0.88 3.25 -4.16
N ASN A 69 -0.73 4.35 -4.92
CA ASN A 69 0.55 4.77 -5.48
C ASN A 69 1.51 5.22 -4.37
N PHE A 70 0.98 5.98 -3.41
CA PHE A 70 1.75 6.43 -2.25
C PHE A 70 2.26 5.24 -1.42
N MET A 71 1.41 4.25 -1.16
CA MET A 71 1.81 3.06 -0.39
C MET A 71 2.90 2.26 -1.07
N PHE A 72 2.87 2.14 -2.41
CA PHE A 72 3.97 1.53 -3.16
C PHE A 72 5.30 2.27 -2.97
N GLU A 73 5.32 3.59 -3.11
CA GLU A 73 6.55 4.38 -2.91
C GLU A 73 7.05 4.27 -1.46
N TRP A 74 6.15 4.36 -0.48
CA TRP A 74 6.50 4.31 0.94
C TRP A 74 7.04 2.94 1.36
N ILE A 75 6.41 1.83 0.96
CA ILE A 75 6.92 0.50 1.34
C ILE A 75 8.18 0.13 0.55
N SER A 76 8.29 0.59 -0.70
CA SER A 76 9.49 0.39 -1.51
C SER A 76 10.66 1.19 -0.95
N PHE A 77 10.43 2.38 -0.43
CA PHE A 77 11.43 3.15 0.30
C PHE A 77 12.01 2.36 1.47
N ILE A 78 11.17 1.71 2.26
CA ILE A 78 11.60 0.85 3.38
C ILE A 78 12.40 -0.35 2.85
N GLY A 79 11.94 -1.01 1.79
CA GLY A 79 12.67 -2.12 1.17
C GLY A 79 14.03 -1.71 0.57
N ILE A 80 14.12 -0.56 -0.09
CA ILE A 80 15.37 0.00 -0.61
C ILE A 80 16.32 0.38 0.54
N ALA A 81 15.78 0.91 1.64
CA ALA A 81 16.58 1.20 2.84
C ALA A 81 17.19 -0.09 3.42
N ASN A 82 16.44 -1.18 3.46
CA ASN A 82 16.93 -2.50 3.88
C ASN A 82 18.06 -3.01 2.96
N VAL A 83 17.85 -3.00 1.63
CA VAL A 83 18.86 -3.44 0.65
C VAL A 83 20.12 -2.59 0.68
N SER A 84 19.98 -1.28 0.89
CA SER A 84 21.11 -0.34 0.95
C SER A 84 21.83 -0.32 2.31
N SER A 85 21.37 -1.10 3.30
CA SER A 85 21.88 -1.09 4.67
C SER A 85 21.86 0.31 5.30
N ARG A 86 20.76 1.04 5.10
CA ARG A 86 20.53 2.40 5.63
C ARG A 86 19.22 2.47 6.39
N HIS A 87 19.16 3.33 7.41
CA HIS A 87 17.92 3.63 8.10
C HIS A 87 17.08 4.61 7.26
N PRO A 88 15.79 4.33 7.01
CA PRO A 88 14.97 5.26 6.26
C PRO A 88 14.69 6.52 7.09
N ALA A 89 14.88 7.68 6.46
CA ALA A 89 14.72 8.97 7.11
C ALA A 89 14.04 10.01 6.21
N LEU A 90 13.45 11.02 6.84
CA LEU A 90 12.90 12.19 6.16
C LEU A 90 13.53 13.46 6.71
N HIS A 91 13.71 14.45 5.84
CA HIS A 91 14.15 15.76 6.30
C HIS A 91 13.03 16.45 7.07
N LEU A 92 13.37 17.04 8.22
CA LEU A 92 12.43 17.77 9.09
C LEU A 92 11.68 18.89 8.34
N GLN A 93 12.33 19.53 7.37
CA GLN A 93 11.77 20.63 6.58
C GLN A 93 11.10 20.17 5.26
N ASN A 94 10.95 18.85 5.05
CA ASN A 94 10.34 18.33 3.84
C ASN A 94 8.81 18.26 3.98
N SER A 95 8.09 18.69 2.94
CA SER A 95 6.63 18.54 2.83
C SER A 95 6.16 17.09 3.00
N MET A 96 7.04 16.11 2.75
CA MET A 96 6.78 14.69 2.97
C MET A 96 6.41 14.36 4.42
N VAL A 97 7.00 15.05 5.41
CA VAL A 97 6.64 14.85 6.82
C VAL A 97 5.18 15.24 7.04
N GLU A 98 4.74 16.37 6.49
CA GLU A 98 3.35 16.83 6.60
C GLU A 98 2.36 15.90 5.90
N ILE A 99 2.74 15.37 4.73
CA ILE A 99 1.94 14.36 4.01
C ILE A 99 1.81 13.08 4.84
N MET A 100 2.90 12.60 5.42
CA MET A 100 2.89 11.39 6.24
C MET A 100 2.11 11.59 7.55
N LEU A 101 2.15 12.77 8.16
CA LEU A 101 1.31 13.11 9.31
C LEU A 101 -0.19 13.06 8.98
N LYS A 102 -0.58 13.44 7.75
CA LYS A 102 -1.98 13.26 7.30
C LYS A 102 -2.35 11.78 7.19
N TRP A 103 -1.46 10.96 6.63
CA TRP A 103 -1.69 9.52 6.51
C TRP A 103 -1.63 8.77 7.83
N GLN A 104 -0.87 9.24 8.82
CA GLN A 104 -0.74 8.60 10.13
C GLN A 104 -2.10 8.43 10.84
N LYS A 105 -3.07 9.31 10.58
CA LYS A 105 -4.44 9.19 11.12
C LYS A 105 -5.13 7.89 10.72
N SER A 106 -4.82 7.38 9.54
CA SER A 106 -5.36 6.14 8.97
C SER A 106 -4.39 4.98 9.10
N PHE A 107 -3.09 5.27 9.03
CA PHE A 107 -1.99 4.30 9.06
C PHE A 107 -1.06 4.61 10.24
N PRO A 108 -1.43 4.23 11.48
CA PRO A 108 -0.69 4.61 12.69
C PRO A 108 0.79 4.22 12.66
N ASN A 109 1.15 3.16 11.95
CA ASN A 109 2.51 2.64 11.89
C ASN A 109 3.39 3.29 10.81
N ILE A 110 2.90 4.29 10.07
CA ILE A 110 3.61 4.85 8.91
C ILE A 110 4.95 5.53 9.27
N PHE A 111 5.11 5.99 10.51
CA PHE A 111 6.36 6.56 11.01
C PHE A 111 7.26 5.56 11.72
N LEU A 112 6.78 4.35 12.02
CA LEU A 112 7.52 3.40 12.83
C LEU A 112 8.93 3.07 12.28
N PRO A 113 9.13 2.85 10.96
CA PRO A 113 10.48 2.62 10.44
C PRO A 113 11.26 3.91 10.19
N ILE A 114 10.63 5.09 10.29
CA ILE A 114 11.14 6.36 9.76
C ILE A 114 11.76 7.21 10.87
N THR A 115 12.99 7.70 10.62
CA THR A 115 13.60 8.73 11.46
C THR A 115 13.49 10.12 10.84
N ILE A 116 13.18 11.16 11.62
CA ILE A 116 13.19 12.55 11.13
C ILE A 116 14.53 13.19 11.47
N LYS A 117 15.22 13.77 10.48
CA LYS A 117 16.54 14.42 10.66
C LYS A 117 16.57 15.82 10.05
N SER A 118 17.40 16.70 10.59
CA SER A 118 17.68 18.04 10.04
C SER A 118 18.92 18.08 9.12
N MET A 119 19.67 16.98 9.05
CA MET A 119 20.90 16.87 8.27
C MET A 119 20.63 16.97 6.76
N ARG A 120 21.60 17.50 6.02
CA ARG A 120 21.59 17.63 4.55
C ARG A 120 22.91 17.20 3.88
N ASN A 121 23.71 16.36 4.54
CA ASN A 121 25.00 15.89 4.03
C ASN A 121 24.86 14.55 3.29
N GLU A 122 23.95 14.52 2.32
CA GLU A 122 23.64 13.35 1.49
C GLU A 122 24.27 13.44 0.10
N VAL A 123 24.60 12.27 -0.44
CA VAL A 123 24.86 12.11 -1.87
C VAL A 123 23.55 11.74 -2.56
N THR A 124 23.21 12.45 -3.63
CA THR A 124 22.07 12.07 -4.47
C THR A 124 22.41 10.85 -5.29
N VAL A 125 21.54 9.83 -5.25
CA VAL A 125 21.64 8.63 -6.07
C VAL A 125 20.41 8.56 -6.96
N ASP A 126 20.65 8.43 -8.25
CA ASP A 126 19.58 8.27 -9.24
C ASP A 126 19.24 6.79 -9.39
N ILE A 127 17.97 6.45 -9.22
CA ILE A 127 17.42 5.14 -9.55
C ILE A 127 16.80 5.26 -10.95
N PRO A 128 17.32 4.54 -11.97
CA PRO A 128 16.78 4.59 -13.32
C PRO A 128 15.29 4.27 -13.37
N TYR A 129 14.51 5.16 -13.99
CA TYR A 129 13.09 4.91 -14.22
C TYR A 129 12.90 4.03 -15.45
N GLN A 130 12.24 2.87 -15.26
CA GLN A 130 11.96 1.91 -16.35
C GLN A 130 10.46 1.80 -16.68
N GLY A 131 9.63 2.68 -16.11
CA GLY A 131 8.18 2.58 -16.07
C GLY A 131 7.67 2.49 -14.63
N CYS A 132 6.37 2.74 -14.43
CA CYS A 132 5.76 2.77 -13.09
C CYS A 132 5.97 1.48 -12.31
N CYS A 133 6.05 0.36 -13.04
CA CYS A 133 5.62 -0.95 -12.60
C CYS A 133 6.64 -2.03 -12.99
N LYS A 134 7.92 -1.61 -13.13
CA LYS A 134 9.09 -2.49 -13.32
C LYS A 134 10.07 -2.31 -12.17
N TYR A 135 10.73 -3.40 -11.82
CA TYR A 135 11.76 -3.44 -10.80
C TYR A 135 13.10 -3.03 -11.39
N THR A 136 13.77 -2.10 -10.71
CA THR A 136 15.19 -1.83 -10.90
C THR A 136 15.95 -2.40 -9.71
N ASP A 137 16.87 -3.31 -9.96
CA ASP A 137 17.75 -3.83 -8.91
C ASP A 137 18.67 -2.71 -8.41
N VAL A 138 18.40 -2.27 -7.18
CA VAL A 138 19.13 -1.19 -6.53
C VAL A 138 20.43 -1.66 -5.90
N GLY A 139 20.63 -2.97 -5.67
CA GLY A 139 21.83 -3.51 -5.02
C GLY A 139 23.12 -3.09 -5.71
N PRO A 140 23.27 -3.31 -7.03
CA PRO A 140 24.44 -2.86 -7.78
C PRO A 140 24.63 -1.33 -7.78
N ILE A 141 23.56 -0.55 -7.70
CA ILE A 141 23.63 0.92 -7.62
C ILE A 141 24.24 1.34 -6.28
N PHE A 142 23.70 0.83 -5.17
CA PHE A 142 24.17 1.18 -3.84
C PHE A 142 25.53 0.57 -3.49
N SER A 143 25.94 -0.54 -4.13
CA SER A 143 27.28 -1.11 -3.95
C SER A 143 28.42 -0.17 -4.38
N LYS A 144 28.13 0.78 -5.27
CA LYS A 144 29.08 1.80 -5.76
C LYS A 144 29.12 3.04 -4.87
N VAL A 145 28.20 3.15 -3.92
CA VAL A 145 28.09 4.27 -2.98
C VAL A 145 28.77 3.84 -1.70
N ALA A 146 29.63 4.69 -1.14
CA ALA A 146 30.33 4.36 0.10
C ALA A 146 29.33 4.04 1.23
N ALA A 147 29.56 2.96 1.96
CA ALA A 147 28.63 2.49 2.99
C ALA A 147 28.41 3.54 4.09
N ASP A 148 29.36 4.46 4.28
CA ASP A 148 29.40 5.50 5.28
C ASP A 148 28.93 6.89 4.79
N VAL A 149 28.16 7.00 3.70
CA VAL A 149 27.53 8.27 3.31
C VAL A 149 26.00 8.25 3.45
N ASN A 150 25.39 9.35 3.85
CA ASN A 150 23.93 9.48 3.75
C ASN A 150 23.55 9.58 2.27
N VAL A 151 22.39 9.05 1.90
CA VAL A 151 21.93 9.04 0.52
C VAL A 151 20.55 9.67 0.40
N PHE A 152 20.33 10.42 -0.67
CA PHE A 152 19.01 10.88 -1.06
C PHE A 152 18.61 10.30 -2.41
N VAL A 153 17.37 9.82 -2.52
CA VAL A 153 16.79 9.28 -3.76
C VAL A 153 15.47 9.96 -4.09
N ARG A 154 15.19 10.09 -5.39
CA ARG A 154 13.85 10.47 -5.88
C ARG A 154 13.13 9.21 -6.31
N LEU A 155 12.01 8.90 -5.66
CA LEU A 155 11.21 7.73 -5.97
C LEU A 155 10.08 8.13 -6.93
N VAL A 156 9.87 7.33 -7.97
CA VAL A 156 8.82 7.53 -8.96
C VAL A 156 7.99 6.26 -9.08
N TYR A 157 6.81 6.28 -8.46
CA TYR A 157 5.80 5.24 -8.36
C TYR A 157 6.25 3.95 -7.65
N MET A 158 7.38 3.35 -8.03
CA MET A 158 7.94 2.13 -7.45
C MET A 158 6.89 1.01 -7.29
N GLN A 159 6.04 0.81 -8.30
CA GLN A 159 4.91 -0.12 -8.24
C GLN A 159 5.33 -1.54 -8.62
N SER A 160 6.41 -2.03 -8.01
CA SER A 160 6.80 -3.44 -8.13
C SER A 160 6.94 -4.02 -6.74
N PHE A 161 6.31 -5.17 -6.50
CA PHE A 161 6.41 -5.81 -5.20
C PHE A 161 7.82 -6.32 -4.90
N TYR A 162 8.68 -6.45 -5.92
CA TYR A 162 10.08 -6.87 -5.76
C TYR A 162 10.89 -5.91 -4.89
N TYR A 163 10.54 -4.62 -4.86
CA TYR A 163 11.21 -3.65 -3.99
C TYR A 163 11.09 -4.00 -2.50
N PHE A 164 10.04 -4.69 -2.09
CA PHE A 164 9.75 -4.98 -0.68
C PHE A 164 9.40 -6.44 -0.39
N ARG A 165 9.47 -7.35 -1.38
CA ARG A 165 9.11 -8.77 -1.21
C ARG A 165 9.89 -9.45 -0.09
N HIS A 166 11.14 -9.04 0.12
CA HIS A 166 12.03 -9.59 1.14
C HIS A 166 11.62 -9.23 2.57
N LEU A 167 10.78 -8.21 2.77
CA LEU A 167 10.20 -7.88 4.08
C LEU A 167 9.20 -8.96 4.53
N GLY A 168 8.57 -9.65 3.59
CA GLY A 168 7.50 -10.61 3.85
C GLY A 168 6.14 -9.96 4.11
N ARG A 169 5.07 -10.72 3.87
CA ARG A 169 3.68 -10.21 3.92
C ARG A 169 3.29 -9.68 5.30
N GLU A 170 3.66 -10.38 6.36
CA GLU A 170 3.32 -10.00 7.74
C GLU A 170 3.94 -8.67 8.15
N GLU A 171 5.21 -8.43 7.80
CA GLU A 171 5.87 -7.17 8.10
C GLU A 171 5.24 -6.01 7.31
N VAL A 172 4.95 -6.22 6.03
CA VAL A 172 4.26 -5.21 5.22
C VAL A 172 2.88 -4.89 5.84
N ARG A 173 2.09 -5.90 6.21
CA ARG A 173 0.78 -5.72 6.87
C ARG A 173 0.90 -4.98 8.20
N ARG A 174 1.93 -5.26 8.98
CA ARG A 174 2.23 -4.56 10.23
C ARG A 174 2.54 -3.09 9.98
N LEU A 175 3.31 -2.79 8.94
CA LEU A 175 3.69 -1.44 8.54
C LEU A 175 2.50 -0.63 7.99
N VAL A 176 1.64 -1.24 7.16
CA VAL A 176 0.41 -0.61 6.64
C VAL A 176 -0.83 -0.87 7.51
N ALA A 177 -0.64 -1.12 8.81
CA ALA A 177 -1.74 -1.37 9.73
C ALA A 177 -2.70 -0.17 9.81
N PHE A 178 -3.97 -0.45 10.06
CA PHE A 178 -5.04 0.54 10.11
C PHE A 178 -5.37 0.98 11.54
N HIS A 179 -6.03 2.13 11.67
CA HIS A 179 -6.51 2.59 12.97
C HIS A 179 -7.66 1.69 13.47
N PRO A 180 -7.73 1.34 14.77
CA PRO A 180 -8.79 0.46 15.30
C PRO A 180 -10.23 0.91 14.98
N ASN A 181 -10.47 2.23 14.93
CA ASN A 181 -11.78 2.78 14.57
C ASN A 181 -12.21 2.41 13.14
N ASP A 182 -11.27 2.24 12.21
CA ASP A 182 -11.58 1.92 10.83
C ASP A 182 -12.14 0.49 10.71
N PHE A 183 -11.69 -0.43 11.57
CA PHE A 183 -12.27 -1.77 11.69
C PHE A 183 -13.72 -1.71 12.17
N ASN A 184 -14.03 -0.82 13.13
CA ASN A 184 -15.40 -0.63 13.57
C ASN A 184 -16.29 -0.04 12.46
N LEU A 185 -15.77 0.92 11.69
CA LEU A 185 -16.46 1.49 10.53
C LEU A 185 -16.74 0.43 9.46
N ALA A 186 -15.73 -0.37 9.07
CA ALA A 186 -15.90 -1.45 8.09
C ALA A 186 -16.98 -2.45 8.52
N LYS A 187 -16.95 -2.90 9.79
CA LYS A 187 -17.92 -3.86 10.34
C LYS A 187 -19.35 -3.32 10.39
N THR A 188 -19.52 -2.07 10.81
CA THR A 188 -20.85 -1.51 11.10
C THR A 188 -21.49 -0.79 9.91
N GLN A 189 -20.69 -0.35 8.93
CA GLN A 189 -21.17 0.53 7.85
C GLN A 189 -21.05 -0.07 6.45
N MET A 190 -20.11 -1.00 6.16
CA MET A 190 -20.07 -1.65 4.83
C MET A 190 -20.99 -2.83 4.73
N VAL A 191 -21.08 -3.56 5.83
CA VAL A 191 -21.97 -4.70 5.97
C VAL A 191 -23.29 -4.11 6.43
N ALA A 192 -24.29 -4.09 5.54
CA ALA A 192 -25.65 -4.05 6.05
C ALA A 192 -25.75 -5.22 7.03
N ALA A 193 -26.23 -5.01 8.25
CA ALA A 193 -26.31 -5.99 9.35
C ALA A 193 -27.05 -7.32 9.02
N LYS A 194 -27.37 -7.53 7.73
CA LYS A 194 -28.06 -8.64 7.10
C LYS A 194 -27.15 -9.61 6.35
N PHE A 195 -25.86 -9.31 6.09
CA PHE A 195 -24.99 -10.23 5.36
C PHE A 195 -24.22 -11.13 6.34
N ASN A 196 -24.37 -12.44 6.24
CA ASN A 196 -23.68 -13.42 7.08
C ASN A 196 -22.24 -13.67 6.58
N LEU A 197 -21.41 -12.62 6.55
CA LEU A 197 -20.05 -12.67 6.01
C LEU A 197 -19.03 -13.31 6.97
N ASP A 198 -19.32 -13.34 8.27
CA ASP A 198 -18.42 -13.91 9.27
C ASP A 198 -18.31 -15.44 9.19
N SER A 199 -19.33 -16.11 8.66
CA SER A 199 -19.40 -17.58 8.57
C SER A 199 -19.47 -18.11 7.13
N SER A 200 -19.18 -17.26 6.15
CA SER A 200 -19.08 -17.63 4.74
C SER A 200 -17.68 -17.39 4.20
N HIS A 201 -17.38 -18.07 3.09
CA HIS A 201 -16.21 -17.78 2.26
C HIS A 201 -16.58 -16.63 1.32
N ASN A 202 -15.95 -15.47 1.49
CA ASN A 202 -16.30 -14.28 0.72
C ASN A 202 -15.34 -14.07 -0.45
N VAL A 203 -15.92 -14.04 -1.65
CA VAL A 203 -15.27 -13.63 -2.90
C VAL A 203 -15.47 -12.13 -3.07
N CYS A 204 -14.44 -11.35 -2.80
CA CYS A 204 -14.47 -9.91 -2.97
C CYS A 204 -13.98 -9.50 -4.36
N VAL A 205 -14.76 -8.70 -5.05
CA VAL A 205 -14.54 -8.36 -6.46
C VAL A 205 -14.22 -6.88 -6.54
N HIS A 206 -12.96 -6.57 -6.83
CA HIS A 206 -12.51 -5.20 -7.02
C HIS A 206 -12.90 -4.71 -8.41
N VAL A 207 -13.66 -3.62 -8.45
CA VAL A 207 -14.14 -2.93 -9.64
C VAL A 207 -13.44 -1.57 -9.72
N ARG A 208 -12.79 -1.30 -10.87
CA ARG A 208 -12.19 0.00 -11.16
C ARG A 208 -12.70 0.51 -12.49
N ARG A 209 -13.52 1.56 -12.42
CA ARG A 209 -14.04 2.32 -13.55
C ARG A 209 -13.52 3.74 -13.44
N GLY A 210 -14.37 4.73 -13.15
CA GLY A 210 -13.94 6.12 -12.98
C GLY A 210 -13.02 6.60 -14.10
N ASP A 211 -11.85 7.10 -13.73
CA ASP A 211 -10.78 7.53 -14.64
C ASP A 211 -10.27 6.41 -15.56
N PHE A 212 -10.34 5.12 -15.19
CA PHE A 212 -9.88 4.02 -16.06
C PHE A 212 -10.76 3.88 -17.32
N VAL A 213 -12.04 4.27 -17.26
CA VAL A 213 -12.92 4.25 -18.44
C VAL A 213 -12.33 5.14 -19.53
N LYS A 214 -11.88 6.34 -19.15
CA LYS A 214 -11.29 7.35 -20.05
C LYS A 214 -9.79 7.21 -20.25
N SER A 215 -9.10 6.42 -19.41
CA SER A 215 -7.65 6.17 -19.51
C SER A 215 -7.29 5.56 -20.86
N THR A 216 -6.16 5.92 -21.43
CA THR A 216 -5.58 5.24 -22.59
C THR A 216 -4.65 4.09 -22.20
N LEU A 217 -4.30 3.98 -20.91
CA LEU A 217 -3.29 3.04 -20.42
C LEU A 217 -3.92 1.80 -19.80
N HIS A 218 -4.83 2.00 -18.84
CA HIS A 218 -5.32 0.92 -17.99
C HIS A 218 -6.60 0.29 -18.54
N GLN A 219 -6.71 -1.03 -18.44
CA GLN A 219 -7.98 -1.69 -18.67
C GLN A 219 -8.92 -1.43 -17.48
N HIS A 220 -10.13 -0.97 -17.78
CA HIS A 220 -11.18 -0.79 -16.78
C HIS A 220 -12.01 -2.08 -16.66
N SER A 221 -12.73 -2.20 -15.55
CA SER A 221 -13.72 -3.25 -15.35
C SER A 221 -14.85 -3.13 -16.38
N THR A 222 -15.03 -4.17 -17.19
CA THR A 222 -16.15 -4.30 -18.15
C THR A 222 -17.23 -5.19 -17.56
N GLU A 223 -18.46 -5.07 -18.08
CA GLU A 223 -19.59 -5.86 -17.58
C GLU A 223 -19.41 -7.34 -17.92
N GLU A 224 -19.00 -7.63 -19.15
CA GLU A 224 -18.82 -8.98 -19.66
C GLU A 224 -17.79 -9.74 -18.84
N PHE A 225 -16.63 -9.13 -18.58
CA PHE A 225 -15.56 -9.76 -17.80
C PHE A 225 -15.95 -9.87 -16.34
N THR A 226 -16.49 -8.80 -15.74
CA THR A 226 -16.81 -8.77 -14.30
C THR A 226 -17.84 -9.83 -13.93
N THR A 227 -18.91 -9.95 -14.71
CA THR A 227 -19.95 -10.96 -14.50
C THR A 227 -19.41 -12.38 -14.61
N ALA A 228 -18.59 -12.66 -15.64
CA ALA A 228 -17.99 -13.98 -15.81
C ALA A 228 -16.96 -14.29 -14.70
N ALA A 229 -16.18 -13.30 -14.28
CA ALA A 229 -15.18 -13.43 -13.23
C ALA A 229 -15.79 -13.61 -11.83
N ILE A 230 -16.95 -13.02 -11.55
CA ILE A 230 -17.72 -13.29 -10.32
C ILE A 230 -18.07 -14.77 -10.25
N ARG A 231 -18.70 -15.32 -11.31
CA ARG A 231 -19.11 -16.74 -11.37
C ARG A 231 -17.90 -17.66 -11.20
N PHE A 232 -16.84 -17.41 -11.95
CA PHE A 232 -15.60 -18.17 -11.84
C PHE A 232 -14.99 -18.12 -10.44
N GLY A 233 -14.91 -16.94 -9.81
CA GLY A 233 -14.39 -16.80 -8.46
C GLY A 233 -15.21 -17.55 -7.41
N VAL A 234 -16.54 -17.56 -7.56
CA VAL A 234 -17.45 -18.34 -6.70
C VAL A 234 -17.26 -19.84 -6.90
N ASP A 235 -17.22 -20.32 -8.14
CA ASP A 235 -17.01 -21.74 -8.44
C ASP A 235 -15.63 -22.20 -7.97
N TYR A 236 -14.60 -21.38 -8.17
CA TYR A 236 -13.26 -21.60 -7.64
C TYR A 236 -13.29 -21.71 -6.10
N ALA A 237 -13.98 -20.81 -5.41
CA ALA A 237 -14.11 -20.86 -3.96
C ALA A 237 -14.81 -22.15 -3.50
N ARG A 238 -15.93 -22.53 -4.13
CA ARG A 238 -16.70 -23.75 -3.82
C ARG A 238 -15.89 -25.03 -3.93
N GLN A 239 -14.95 -25.09 -4.87
CA GLN A 239 -14.04 -26.24 -5.02
C GLN A 239 -13.01 -26.34 -3.89
N ASN A 240 -12.81 -25.27 -3.13
CA ASN A 240 -11.75 -25.13 -2.14
C ASN A 240 -12.27 -24.88 -0.71
N THR A 241 -13.59 -24.89 -0.49
CA THR A 241 -14.20 -24.66 0.82
C THR A 241 -15.52 -25.42 0.99
N ASN A 242 -15.83 -25.79 2.24
CA ASN A 242 -17.13 -26.35 2.61
C ASN A 242 -18.11 -25.28 3.14
N LEU A 243 -17.68 -24.02 3.22
CA LEU A 243 -18.52 -22.91 3.65
C LEU A 243 -19.48 -22.49 2.55
N THR A 244 -20.57 -21.82 2.93
CA THR A 244 -21.36 -21.05 1.97
C THR A 244 -20.49 -19.98 1.33
N VAL A 245 -20.70 -19.71 0.05
CA VAL A 245 -19.94 -18.71 -0.70
C VAL A 245 -20.80 -17.49 -0.96
N ALA A 246 -20.25 -16.31 -0.69
CA ALA A 246 -20.86 -15.02 -1.02
C ALA A 246 -19.90 -14.19 -1.88
N ALA A 247 -20.44 -13.34 -2.75
CA ALA A 247 -19.69 -12.38 -3.54
C ALA A 247 -19.96 -10.95 -3.06
N VAL A 248 -18.93 -10.12 -2.95
CA VAL A 248 -19.04 -8.71 -2.56
C VAL A 248 -18.29 -7.84 -3.55
N LEU A 249 -18.99 -6.92 -4.21
CA LEU A 249 -18.38 -5.94 -5.12
C LEU A 249 -17.88 -4.75 -4.30
N LEU A 250 -16.62 -4.37 -4.54
CA LEU A 250 -15.98 -3.17 -4.00
C LEU A 250 -15.43 -2.34 -5.16
N GLY A 251 -15.81 -1.08 -5.25
CA GLY A 251 -15.29 -0.21 -6.29
C GLY A 251 -15.80 1.22 -6.20
N ASN A 252 -15.58 1.98 -7.25
CA ASN A 252 -15.81 3.43 -7.25
C ASN A 252 -17.03 3.86 -8.09
N ASP A 253 -17.88 2.91 -8.50
CA ASP A 253 -19.05 3.16 -9.34
C ASP A 253 -20.26 2.34 -8.85
N LEU A 254 -20.84 2.78 -7.74
CA LEU A 254 -21.93 2.08 -7.05
C LEU A 254 -23.17 1.84 -7.93
N SER A 255 -23.46 2.75 -8.86
CA SER A 255 -24.60 2.58 -9.76
C SER A 255 -24.34 1.41 -10.69
N TRP A 256 -23.15 1.39 -11.30
CA TRP A 256 -22.74 0.31 -12.19
C TRP A 256 -22.64 -1.03 -11.46
N GLU A 257 -22.07 -1.06 -10.25
CA GLU A 257 -21.99 -2.28 -9.43
C GLU A 257 -23.37 -2.85 -9.09
N LYS A 258 -24.35 -1.99 -8.78
CA LYS A 258 -25.74 -2.41 -8.57
C LYS A 258 -26.37 -2.99 -9.83
N ASP A 259 -26.00 -2.48 -11.01
CA ASP A 259 -26.50 -2.99 -12.28
C ASP A 259 -25.85 -4.36 -12.62
N ILE A 260 -24.58 -4.58 -12.28
CA ILE A 260 -23.95 -5.90 -12.34
C ILE A 260 -24.68 -6.90 -11.44
N VAL A 261 -24.99 -6.52 -10.19
CA VAL A 261 -25.76 -7.40 -9.29
C VAL A 261 -27.12 -7.77 -9.89
N LYS A 262 -27.79 -6.83 -10.58
CA LYS A 262 -29.06 -7.11 -11.29
C LYS A 262 -28.86 -8.02 -12.50
N SER A 263 -27.75 -7.90 -13.23
CA SER A 263 -27.49 -8.72 -14.43
C SER A 263 -27.14 -10.17 -14.11
N VAL A 264 -26.77 -10.46 -12.86
CA VAL A 264 -26.54 -11.82 -12.34
C VAL A 264 -27.66 -12.34 -11.43
N VAL A 265 -28.87 -11.77 -11.51
CA VAL A 265 -30.03 -12.24 -10.74
C VAL A 265 -30.33 -13.71 -11.06
N GLY A 266 -30.71 -14.47 -10.01
CA GLY A 266 -31.07 -15.90 -10.13
C GLY A 266 -29.91 -16.87 -9.89
N VAL A 267 -28.74 -16.37 -9.50
CA VAL A 267 -27.63 -17.21 -9.02
C VAL A 267 -27.93 -17.85 -7.67
N ASP A 268 -27.30 -19.00 -7.40
CA ASP A 268 -27.47 -19.80 -6.18
C ASP A 268 -26.52 -19.38 -5.04
N TYR A 269 -25.94 -18.17 -5.12
CA TYR A 269 -25.07 -17.58 -4.10
C TYR A 269 -25.49 -16.15 -3.78
N ALA A 270 -25.14 -15.70 -2.57
CA ALA A 270 -25.38 -14.33 -2.16
C ALA A 270 -24.41 -13.39 -2.90
N ILE A 271 -24.92 -12.30 -3.47
CA ILE A 271 -24.11 -11.27 -4.10
C ILE A 271 -24.52 -9.88 -3.61
N HIS A 272 -23.53 -9.07 -3.23
CA HIS A 272 -23.73 -7.78 -2.58
C HIS A 272 -22.83 -6.70 -3.19
N VAL A 273 -23.25 -5.44 -3.04
CA VAL A 273 -22.40 -4.26 -3.26
C VAL A 273 -22.02 -3.74 -1.88
N ALA A 274 -20.74 -3.50 -1.64
CA ALA A 274 -20.29 -2.87 -0.41
C ALA A 274 -20.91 -1.47 -0.28
N ALA A 275 -21.57 -1.20 0.84
CA ALA A 275 -22.20 0.09 1.06
C ALA A 275 -21.14 1.18 1.25
N GLN A 276 -21.32 2.33 0.59
CA GLN A 276 -20.50 3.52 0.81
C GLN A 276 -21.33 4.60 1.50
N HIS A 277 -20.81 5.13 2.59
CA HIS A 277 -21.41 6.21 3.37
C HIS A 277 -20.77 7.56 3.06
N LYS A 278 -21.38 8.67 3.50
CA LYS A 278 -20.90 10.03 3.20
C LYS A 278 -19.50 10.33 3.77
N ASP A 279 -19.14 9.70 4.88
CA ASP A 279 -17.85 9.88 5.56
C ASP A 279 -16.81 8.82 5.12
N TRP A 280 -17.04 8.18 3.96
CA TRP A 280 -16.19 7.12 3.43
C TRP A 280 -14.81 7.66 3.05
N VAL A 281 -13.78 7.10 3.68
CA VAL A 281 -12.39 7.27 3.27
C VAL A 281 -11.94 6.02 2.51
N PRO A 282 -11.16 6.13 1.43
CA PRO A 282 -10.90 4.99 0.56
C PRO A 282 -10.32 3.76 1.28
N HIS A 283 -9.41 3.93 2.23
CA HIS A 283 -8.75 2.80 2.89
C HIS A 283 -9.69 1.87 3.70
N ILE A 284 -10.94 2.25 3.97
CA ILE A 284 -11.88 1.34 4.65
C ILE A 284 -12.18 0.10 3.79
N ASP A 285 -12.14 0.17 2.46
CA ASP A 285 -12.28 -1.04 1.61
C ASP A 285 -11.14 -2.03 1.86
N TRP A 286 -9.94 -1.54 2.16
CA TRP A 286 -8.80 -2.40 2.49
C TRP A 286 -8.97 -3.05 3.88
N VAL A 287 -9.52 -2.30 4.83
CA VAL A 287 -9.88 -2.83 6.16
C VAL A 287 -10.94 -3.92 6.04
N PHE A 288 -11.96 -3.70 5.22
CA PHE A 288 -12.96 -4.71 4.91
C PHE A 288 -12.33 -5.92 4.25
N SER A 289 -11.42 -5.71 3.30
CA SER A 289 -10.69 -6.80 2.67
C SER A 289 -9.94 -7.66 3.68
N GLN A 290 -9.26 -7.01 4.62
CA GLN A 290 -8.55 -7.67 5.71
C GLN A 290 -9.48 -8.43 6.68
N LEU A 291 -10.73 -7.99 6.85
CA LEU A 291 -11.69 -8.64 7.74
C LEU A 291 -12.45 -9.79 7.07
N TYR A 292 -12.79 -9.66 5.79
CA TYR A 292 -13.83 -10.46 5.17
C TYR A 292 -13.41 -11.20 3.91
N CYS A 293 -12.43 -10.72 3.14
CA CYS A 293 -12.17 -11.26 1.81
C CYS A 293 -11.23 -12.47 1.83
N ASP A 294 -11.77 -13.67 1.61
CA ASP A 294 -10.99 -14.91 1.51
C ASP A 294 -10.42 -15.14 0.11
N THR A 295 -11.15 -14.66 -0.89
CA THR A 295 -10.72 -14.65 -2.29
C THR A 295 -10.94 -13.26 -2.85
N VAL A 296 -9.94 -12.72 -3.54
CA VAL A 296 -10.07 -11.42 -4.21
C VAL A 296 -10.01 -11.61 -5.72
N VAL A 297 -10.97 -11.04 -6.44
CA VAL A 297 -11.01 -11.00 -7.90
C VAL A 297 -10.74 -9.57 -8.37
N LEU A 298 -9.62 -9.35 -9.05
CA LEU A 298 -9.23 -8.05 -9.61
C LEU A 298 -9.68 -7.95 -11.07
N THR A 299 -10.81 -7.28 -11.32
CA THR A 299 -11.34 -7.11 -12.68
C THR A 299 -10.59 -6.07 -13.51
N ALA A 300 -9.92 -5.14 -12.83
CA ALA A 300 -9.02 -4.14 -13.39
C ALA A 300 -7.66 -4.22 -12.68
N ALA A 301 -6.87 -5.20 -13.11
CA ALA A 301 -5.73 -5.69 -12.33
C ALA A 301 -4.55 -4.72 -12.20
N SER A 302 -4.42 -3.72 -13.08
CA SER A 302 -3.39 -2.67 -12.97
C SER A 302 -3.75 -1.57 -11.95
N SER A 303 -4.89 -1.67 -11.26
CA SER A 303 -5.27 -0.73 -10.21
C SER A 303 -4.38 -0.92 -8.98
N THR A 304 -3.53 0.05 -8.65
CA THR A 304 -2.72 0.00 -7.41
C THR A 304 -3.58 -0.05 -6.15
N TYR A 305 -4.75 0.60 -6.16
CA TYR A 305 -5.71 0.48 -5.08
C TYR A 305 -6.24 -0.95 -4.91
N GLY A 306 -6.60 -1.59 -6.03
CA GLY A 306 -7.02 -3.00 -6.04
C GLY A 306 -5.89 -3.95 -5.63
N TRP A 307 -4.65 -3.63 -6.03
CA TRP A 307 -3.47 -4.40 -5.63
C TRP A 307 -3.32 -4.41 -4.11
N TRP A 308 -3.39 -3.26 -3.44
CA TRP A 308 -3.34 -3.20 -1.98
C TRP A 308 -4.55 -3.87 -1.31
N LEU A 309 -5.75 -3.72 -1.89
CA LEU A 309 -6.95 -4.43 -1.42
C LEU A 309 -6.72 -5.95 -1.41
N ALA A 310 -6.15 -6.51 -2.48
CA ALA A 310 -5.85 -7.94 -2.59
C ALA A 310 -4.70 -8.38 -1.67
N TYR A 311 -3.59 -7.62 -1.63
CA TYR A 311 -2.43 -7.96 -0.80
C TYR A 311 -2.79 -7.99 0.70
N LEU A 312 -3.69 -7.11 1.12
CA LEU A 312 -4.15 -6.98 2.50
C LEU A 312 -5.38 -7.85 2.84
N ALA A 313 -5.90 -8.62 1.89
CA ALA A 313 -7.05 -9.49 2.13
C ALA A 313 -6.85 -10.47 3.29
N ARG A 314 -7.97 -10.94 3.88
CA ARG A 314 -7.99 -11.99 4.91
C ARG A 314 -7.33 -13.27 4.38
N GLY A 315 -7.74 -13.69 3.19
CA GLY A 315 -7.18 -14.84 2.50
C GLY A 315 -5.92 -14.53 1.70
N SER A 316 -5.37 -15.55 1.04
CA SER A 316 -4.24 -15.45 0.11
C SER A 316 -4.64 -15.69 -1.35
N THR A 317 -5.86 -16.16 -1.62
CA THR A 317 -6.30 -16.44 -2.99
C THR A 317 -6.62 -15.13 -3.72
N VAL A 318 -5.85 -14.81 -4.74
CA VAL A 318 -6.11 -13.67 -5.61
C VAL A 318 -6.19 -14.13 -7.07
N LEU A 319 -7.28 -13.77 -7.73
CA LEU A 319 -7.53 -13.99 -9.15
C LEU A 319 -7.49 -12.64 -9.85
N TYR A 320 -6.67 -12.46 -10.89
CA TYR A 320 -6.55 -11.16 -11.57
C TYR A 320 -6.74 -11.26 -13.07
N ASN A 321 -7.41 -10.25 -13.64
CA ASN A 321 -7.62 -10.14 -15.08
C ASN A 321 -6.29 -10.01 -15.84
N GLY A 322 -5.97 -11.01 -16.67
CA GLY A 322 -4.80 -11.03 -17.53
C GLY A 322 -4.83 -9.97 -18.65
N GLN A 323 -6.00 -9.44 -18.98
CA GLN A 323 -6.13 -8.24 -19.81
C GLN A 323 -6.17 -6.99 -18.91
N PHE A 324 -5.01 -6.61 -18.39
CA PHE A 324 -4.87 -5.47 -17.47
C PHE A 324 -4.56 -4.14 -18.18
N SER A 325 -4.29 -4.18 -19.48
CA SER A 325 -3.90 -3.01 -20.26
C SER A 325 -4.80 -2.80 -21.48
N LYS A 326 -4.98 -1.54 -21.85
CA LYS A 326 -5.45 -1.16 -23.19
C LYS A 326 -4.28 -1.31 -24.17
N LYS A 327 -4.59 -1.45 -25.45
CA LYS A 327 -3.57 -1.55 -26.51
C LYS A 327 -2.60 -0.37 -26.41
N ASP A 328 -1.30 -0.67 -26.45
CA ASP A 328 -0.20 0.30 -26.39
C ASP A 328 -0.13 1.09 -25.07
N GLY A 329 -0.76 0.57 -24.01
CA GLY A 329 -0.96 1.21 -22.72
C GLY A 329 0.05 0.81 -21.66
N VAL A 330 -0.44 0.47 -20.47
CA VAL A 330 0.38 0.18 -19.28
C VAL A 330 1.29 -1.06 -19.46
N GLU A 331 1.03 -1.94 -20.42
CA GLU A 331 1.89 -3.10 -20.71
C GLU A 331 3.33 -2.72 -21.11
N LYS A 332 3.54 -1.48 -21.54
CA LYS A 332 4.89 -0.96 -21.85
C LYS A 332 5.70 -0.63 -20.58
N GLU A 333 5.00 -0.35 -19.48
CA GLU A 333 5.57 0.12 -18.22
C GLU A 333 5.44 -0.89 -17.07
N LEU A 334 4.73 -1.99 -17.29
CA LEU A 334 4.41 -3.01 -16.30
C LEU A 334 4.96 -4.36 -16.73
N ASP A 335 5.77 -4.97 -15.86
CA ASP A 335 6.15 -6.37 -15.97
C ASP A 335 5.25 -7.20 -15.03
N PRO A 336 4.40 -8.10 -15.57
CA PRO A 336 3.50 -8.92 -14.77
C PRO A 336 4.19 -9.73 -13.67
N VAL A 337 5.40 -10.24 -13.94
CA VAL A 337 6.15 -11.09 -13.00
C VAL A 337 6.67 -10.29 -11.82
N GLN A 338 6.87 -8.98 -12.00
CA GLN A 338 7.41 -8.07 -11.00
C GLN A 338 6.33 -7.23 -10.31
N PHE A 339 5.14 -7.15 -10.90
CA PHE A 339 4.02 -6.36 -10.37
C PHE A 339 3.12 -7.18 -9.44
N TRP A 340 2.69 -8.39 -9.84
CA TRP A 340 1.84 -9.25 -9.02
C TRP A 340 2.66 -10.33 -8.30
N PRO A 341 2.39 -10.60 -7.01
CA PRO A 341 2.97 -11.73 -6.30
C PRO A 341 2.81 -13.07 -7.03
N GLU A 342 3.80 -13.95 -6.89
CA GLU A 342 3.90 -15.21 -7.64
C GLU A 342 2.76 -16.19 -7.35
N ASP A 343 2.15 -16.09 -6.17
CA ASP A 343 1.00 -16.90 -5.75
C ASP A 343 -0.35 -16.39 -6.28
N TRP A 344 -0.38 -15.21 -6.92
CA TRP A 344 -1.60 -14.67 -7.52
C TRP A 344 -1.84 -15.30 -8.87
N ARG A 345 -3.09 -15.71 -9.12
CA ARG A 345 -3.44 -16.47 -10.33
C ARG A 345 -4.05 -15.56 -11.37
N ARG A 346 -3.52 -15.65 -12.58
CA ARG A 346 -4.04 -14.94 -13.74
C ARG A 346 -5.29 -15.65 -14.25
N ILE A 347 -6.31 -14.88 -14.57
CA ILE A 347 -7.51 -15.36 -15.26
C ILE A 347 -7.71 -14.61 -16.57
N ARG A 348 -8.17 -15.30 -17.61
CA ARG A 348 -8.51 -14.72 -18.91
C ARG A 348 -9.91 -15.13 -19.34
N GLN A 349 -10.48 -14.32 -20.22
CA GLN A 349 -11.76 -14.59 -20.84
C GLN A 349 -11.58 -15.08 -22.27
N ASN A 350 -12.28 -16.16 -22.64
CA ASN A 350 -12.48 -16.57 -24.02
C ASN A 350 -13.97 -16.77 -24.26
N GLY A 351 -14.58 -15.92 -25.10
CA GLY A 351 -16.03 -15.85 -25.22
C GLY A 351 -16.70 -15.53 -23.88
N THR A 352 -17.55 -16.43 -23.37
CA THR A 352 -18.24 -16.27 -22.09
C THR A 352 -17.55 -16.97 -20.92
N GLU A 353 -16.47 -17.72 -21.18
CA GLU A 353 -15.80 -18.52 -20.16
C GLU A 353 -14.54 -17.84 -19.63
N ILE A 354 -14.33 -17.98 -18.32
CA ILE A 354 -13.10 -17.59 -17.64
C ILE A 354 -12.30 -18.86 -17.33
N TYR A 355 -10.98 -18.79 -17.54
CA TYR A 355 -10.05 -19.89 -17.22
C TYR A 355 -8.78 -19.34 -16.55
N LEU A 356 -8.07 -20.24 -15.85
CA LEU A 356 -6.74 -19.96 -15.32
C LEU A 356 -5.72 -19.94 -16.47
N ASP A 357 -5.02 -18.82 -16.62
CA ASP A 357 -3.93 -18.65 -17.58
C ASP A 357 -2.63 -19.07 -16.86
N LEU A 358 -2.32 -20.37 -16.93
CA LEU A 358 -1.19 -21.01 -16.25
C LEU A 358 0.14 -20.76 -16.94
#